data_AF-A0A7T9CEE7-F1
#
_entry.id   AF-A0A7T9CEE7-F1
#
_cell.length_a   1.000
_cell.length_b   1.000
_cell.length_c   1.000
_cell.angle_alpha   90.00
_cell.angle_beta   90.00
_cell.angle_gamma   90.00
#
_symmetry.space_group_name_H-M   'P 1'
#
loop_
_entity.id
_entity.type
_entity.pdbx_description
1 polymer ?
#
loop_
_entity_poly.entity_id
_entity_poly.type
_entity_poly.pdbx_seq_one_letter_code
_entity_poly.pdbx_strand_id
1 'polypeptide(L)'
;MDYIELVRGMLFSPVETFQKVKTADLGDALKYFLILVLINTVLSVIISLVVLSSMWVVYSSIYESLGIVVPATIGAGMVAIAILMIFGSIFILFIAAAWLHLWVYILGGRKGYIETLKAIAYGATPELLIGWIPFIGFIGSIWSFILTILGVRELQEMSTGKAAAAAIIAVVVLAIIIILVAAFLFIAYMEMMQVPMNLY
;
A
#
# COMPACT_ATOMS: atom_id res chain seq x y z
N MET A 1 -23.58 -8.40 4.38
CA MET A 1 -22.86 -8.44 5.67
C MET A 1 -22.71 -7.02 6.15
N ASP A 2 -22.77 -6.79 7.45
CA ASP A 2 -22.39 -5.49 8.01
C ASP A 2 -20.87 -5.26 7.86
N TYR A 3 -20.42 -4.00 7.85
CA TYR A 3 -19.02 -3.63 7.67
C TYR A 3 -18.12 -4.16 8.79
N ILE A 4 -18.59 -4.16 10.03
CA ILE A 4 -17.83 -4.69 11.17
C ILE A 4 -17.67 -6.20 11.03
N GLU A 5 -18.73 -6.90 10.64
CA GLU A 5 -18.69 -8.34 10.36
C GLU A 5 -17.70 -8.66 9.23
N LEU A 6 -17.68 -7.83 8.18
CA LEU A 6 -16.78 -8.00 7.05
C LEU A 6 -15.31 -7.77 7.43
N VAL A 7 -15.00 -6.72 8.19
CA VAL A 7 -13.66 -6.49 8.74
C VAL A 7 -13.21 -7.65 9.63
N ARG A 8 -14.05 -8.06 10.57
CA ARG A 8 -13.76 -9.19 11.47
C ARG A 8 -13.55 -10.48 10.67
N GLY A 9 -14.39 -10.72 9.68
CA GLY A 9 -14.28 -11.85 8.77
C GLY A 9 -12.97 -11.86 8.00
N MET A 10 -12.56 -10.73 7.41
CA MET A 10 -11.27 -10.62 6.72
C MET A 10 -10.08 -10.85 7.66
N LEU A 11 -10.16 -10.39 8.91
CA LEU A 11 -9.08 -10.57 9.88
C LEU A 11 -8.94 -12.01 10.38
N PHE A 12 -10.05 -12.69 10.65
CA PHE A 12 -10.04 -13.96 11.41
C PHE A 12 -10.59 -15.18 10.65
N SER A 13 -11.46 -14.97 9.67
CA SER A 13 -12.07 -16.03 8.84
C SER A 13 -12.02 -15.67 7.35
N PRO A 14 -10.83 -15.35 6.79
CA PRO A 14 -10.74 -14.72 5.47
C PRO A 14 -11.29 -15.59 4.34
N VAL A 15 -11.08 -16.91 4.39
CA VAL A 15 -11.54 -17.84 3.34
C VAL A 15 -13.07 -17.81 3.22
N GLU A 16 -13.78 -18.00 4.33
CA GLU A 16 -15.25 -17.95 4.38
C GLU A 16 -15.76 -16.57 3.95
N THR A 17 -15.05 -15.51 4.34
CA THR A 17 -15.43 -14.14 4.03
C THR A 17 -15.28 -13.83 2.55
N PHE A 18 -14.17 -14.25 1.92
CA PHE A 18 -13.97 -14.15 0.47
C PHE A 18 -15.04 -14.91 -0.31
N GLN A 19 -15.44 -16.10 0.16
CA GLN A 19 -16.53 -16.86 -0.45
C GLN A 19 -17.87 -16.12 -0.37
N LYS A 20 -18.17 -15.46 0.77
CA LYS A 20 -19.39 -14.66 0.95
C LYS A 20 -19.44 -13.42 0.05
N VAL A 21 -18.30 -12.78 -0.23
CA VAL A 21 -18.24 -11.58 -1.09
C VAL A 21 -18.02 -11.89 -2.57
N LYS A 22 -18.04 -13.17 -2.96
CA LYS A 22 -17.83 -13.58 -4.36
C LYS A 22 -18.86 -12.95 -5.31
N THR A 23 -20.11 -12.86 -4.88
CA THR A 23 -21.20 -12.24 -5.66
C THR A 23 -21.31 -10.73 -5.46
N ALA A 24 -20.46 -10.12 -4.62
CA ALA A 24 -20.43 -8.67 -4.47
C ALA A 24 -19.94 -8.02 -5.77
N ASP A 25 -20.54 -6.89 -6.11
CA ASP A 25 -20.13 -6.14 -7.28
C ASP A 25 -18.86 -5.32 -7.00
N LEU A 26 -18.35 -4.65 -8.04
CA LEU A 26 -17.19 -3.77 -7.90
C LEU A 26 -17.47 -2.60 -6.95
N GLY A 27 -18.68 -2.04 -6.98
CA GLY A 27 -19.06 -0.89 -6.17
C GLY A 27 -19.02 -1.19 -4.68
N ASP A 28 -19.46 -2.38 -4.27
CA ASP A 28 -19.41 -2.84 -2.89
C ASP A 28 -17.97 -2.99 -2.39
N ALA A 29 -17.09 -3.57 -3.20
CA ALA A 29 -15.67 -3.69 -2.87
C ALA A 29 -14.97 -2.32 -2.77
N LEU A 30 -15.27 -1.40 -3.70
CA LEU A 30 -14.70 -0.05 -3.69
C LEU A 30 -15.20 0.78 -2.52
N LYS A 31 -16.50 0.69 -2.16
CA LYS A 31 -17.05 1.36 -0.97
C LYS A 31 -16.37 0.86 0.30
N TYR A 32 -16.23 -0.46 0.44
CA TYR A 32 -15.53 -1.08 1.56
C TYR A 32 -14.08 -0.60 1.67
N PHE A 33 -13.34 -0.68 0.58
CA PHE A 33 -11.95 -0.23 0.52
C PHE A 33 -11.83 1.26 0.85
N LEU A 34 -12.70 2.11 0.28
CA LEU A 34 -12.69 3.55 0.53
C LEU A 34 -12.93 3.89 2.00
N ILE A 35 -13.86 3.22 2.66
CA ILE A 35 -14.10 3.41 4.11
C ILE A 35 -12.83 3.12 4.90
N LEU A 36 -12.15 2.01 4.60
CA LEU A 36 -10.90 1.66 5.27
C LEU A 36 -9.76 2.64 4.95
N VAL A 37 -9.65 3.11 3.69
CA VAL A 37 -8.68 4.13 3.28
C VAL A 37 -8.91 5.44 4.03
N LEU A 38 -10.15 5.88 4.21
CA LEU A 38 -10.47 7.09 4.96
C LEU A 38 -10.04 6.97 6.42
N ILE A 39 -10.37 5.84 7.07
CA ILE A 39 -9.95 5.54 8.44
C ILE A 39 -8.42 5.53 8.54
N ASN A 40 -7.77 4.78 7.65
CA ASN A 40 -6.31 4.68 7.59
C ASN A 40 -5.64 6.05 7.41
N THR A 41 -6.18 6.88 6.52
CA THR A 41 -5.63 8.21 6.21
C THR A 41 -5.70 9.10 7.45
N VAL A 42 -6.86 9.14 8.13
CA VAL A 42 -7.03 9.93 9.36
C VAL A 42 -6.03 9.49 10.43
N LEU A 43 -5.92 8.18 10.68
CA LEU A 43 -5.00 7.63 11.68
C LEU A 43 -3.54 7.90 11.32
N SER A 44 -3.18 7.74 10.05
CA SER A 44 -1.83 7.99 9.55
C SER A 44 -1.44 9.46 9.67
N VAL A 45 -2.35 10.39 9.36
CA VAL A 45 -2.12 11.84 9.51
C VAL A 45 -1.92 12.20 10.97
N ILE A 46 -2.75 11.66 11.88
CA ILE A 46 -2.61 11.90 13.33
C ILE A 46 -1.24 11.44 13.82
N ILE A 47 -0.84 10.19 13.50
CA ILE A 47 0.47 9.68 13.89
C ILE A 47 1.60 10.47 13.24
N SER A 48 1.48 10.84 11.98
CA SER A 48 2.49 11.65 11.29
C SER A 48 2.66 13.01 11.97
N LEU A 49 1.58 13.67 12.39
CA LEU A 49 1.65 14.93 13.15
C LEU A 49 2.37 14.75 14.48
N VAL A 50 2.08 13.68 15.22
CA VAL A 50 2.75 13.38 16.49
C VAL A 50 4.24 13.16 16.26
N VAL A 51 4.59 12.28 15.32
CA VAL A 51 5.99 11.95 15.00
C VAL A 51 6.75 13.18 14.51
N LEU A 52 6.20 13.93 13.55
CA LEU A 52 6.82 15.14 13.01
C LEU A 52 7.00 16.20 14.08
N SER A 53 6.04 16.35 15.00
CA SER A 53 6.18 17.29 16.13
C SER A 53 7.28 16.87 17.08
N SER A 54 7.37 15.58 17.42
CA SER A 54 8.46 15.06 18.27
C SER A 54 9.82 15.19 17.61
N MET A 55 9.92 14.87 16.31
CA MET A 55 11.14 15.04 15.52
C MET A 55 11.53 16.52 15.42
N TRP A 56 10.55 17.40 15.24
CA TRP A 56 10.78 18.84 15.17
C TRP A 56 11.38 19.38 16.47
N VAL A 57 10.90 18.97 17.64
CA VAL A 57 11.46 19.42 18.94
C VAL A 57 12.93 19.01 19.08
N VAL A 58 13.27 17.78 18.71
CA VAL A 58 14.65 17.31 18.76
C VAL A 58 15.50 18.07 17.74
N TYR A 59 14.99 18.23 16.51
CA TYR A 59 15.64 18.98 15.46
C TYR A 59 15.90 20.44 15.90
N SER A 60 14.86 21.17 16.32
CA SER A 60 14.98 22.58 16.70
C SER A 60 15.93 22.79 17.87
N SER A 61 15.96 21.89 18.86
CA SER A 61 16.87 22.02 20.02
C SER A 61 18.35 21.89 19.63
N ILE A 62 18.69 21.04 18.65
CA ILE A 62 20.04 20.96 18.09
C ILE A 62 20.44 22.27 17.43
N TYR A 63 19.57 22.86 16.60
CA TYR A 63 19.88 24.11 15.90
C TYR A 63 19.90 25.32 16.84
N GLU A 64 19.03 25.35 17.84
CA GLU A 64 19.02 26.39 18.87
C GLU A 64 20.31 26.37 19.70
N SER A 65 20.87 25.18 19.98
CA SER A 65 22.19 25.06 20.61
C SER A 65 23.35 25.67 19.78
N LEU A 66 23.14 25.85 18.48
CA LEU A 66 24.05 26.53 17.55
C LEU A 66 23.69 28.02 17.34
N GLY A 67 22.71 28.54 18.07
CA GLY A 67 22.22 29.92 17.95
C GLY A 67 21.32 30.16 16.74
N ILE A 68 20.80 29.09 16.11
CA ILE A 68 19.94 29.18 14.92
C ILE A 68 18.49 28.91 15.32
N VAL A 69 17.62 29.89 15.11
CA VAL A 69 16.17 29.74 15.31
C VAL A 69 15.53 29.17 14.05
N VAL A 70 14.87 28.01 14.17
CA VAL A 70 14.13 27.41 13.06
C VAL A 70 12.62 27.59 13.29
N PRO A 71 11.86 28.24 12.39
CA PRO A 71 10.42 28.38 12.49
C PRO A 71 9.67 27.08 12.18
N ALA A 72 8.67 26.73 12.98
CA ALA A 72 7.81 25.58 12.71
C ALA A 72 6.87 25.87 11.53
N THR A 73 6.88 25.02 10.51
CA THR A 73 5.98 25.09 9.34
C THR A 73 5.23 23.77 9.19
N ILE A 74 4.36 23.45 10.14
CA ILE A 74 3.63 22.17 10.17
C ILE A 74 2.12 22.48 10.14
N GLY A 75 1.43 22.16 9.05
CA GLY A 75 -0.03 22.31 9.00
C GLY A 75 -0.65 22.22 7.61
N ALA A 76 -0.35 23.18 6.73
CA ALA A 76 -1.01 23.26 5.41
C ALA A 76 -0.70 22.07 4.49
N GLY A 77 0.52 21.52 4.56
CA GLY A 77 0.93 20.35 3.77
C GLY A 77 0.17 19.06 4.12
N MET A 78 -0.36 18.93 5.34
CA MET A 78 -0.97 17.68 5.81
C MET A 78 -2.32 17.41 5.15
N VAL A 79 -3.09 18.45 4.84
CA VAL A 79 -4.35 18.31 4.09
C VAL A 79 -4.08 17.84 2.67
N ALA A 80 -3.07 18.43 2.01
CA ALA A 80 -2.65 18.00 0.68
C ALA A 80 -2.16 16.54 0.69
N ILE A 81 -1.38 16.14 1.70
CA ILE A 81 -0.94 14.75 1.89
C ILE A 81 -2.13 13.82 2.07
N ALA A 82 -3.09 14.16 2.92
CA ALA A 82 -4.28 13.34 3.14
C ALA A 82 -5.08 13.12 1.84
N ILE A 83 -5.27 14.18 1.06
CA ILE A 83 -5.92 14.11 -0.26
C ILE A 83 -5.13 13.19 -1.18
N LEU A 84 -3.82 13.37 -1.29
CA LEU A 84 -2.94 12.53 -2.11
C LEU A 84 -2.98 11.06 -1.67
N MET A 85 -3.04 10.77 -0.37
CA MET A 85 -3.15 9.41 0.16
C MET A 85 -4.46 8.74 -0.26
N ILE A 86 -5.60 9.44 -0.18
CA ILE A 86 -6.89 8.88 -0.57
C ILE A 86 -6.93 8.58 -2.07
N PHE A 87 -6.63 9.58 -2.91
CA PHE A 87 -6.66 9.41 -4.36
C PHE A 87 -5.57 8.45 -4.84
N GLY A 88 -4.38 8.52 -4.24
CA GLY A 88 -3.28 7.62 -4.51
C GLY A 88 -3.61 6.17 -4.18
N SER A 89 -4.26 5.91 -3.04
CA SER A 89 -4.64 4.54 -2.65
C SER A 89 -5.66 3.94 -3.63
N ILE A 90 -6.65 4.72 -4.04
CA ILE A 90 -7.63 4.29 -5.05
C ILE A 90 -6.92 4.04 -6.38
N PHE A 91 -6.08 4.96 -6.84
CA PHE A 91 -5.34 4.81 -8.09
C PHE A 91 -4.43 3.56 -8.07
N ILE A 92 -3.65 3.39 -7.01
CA ILE A 92 -2.75 2.26 -6.80
C ILE A 92 -3.53 0.95 -6.76
N LEU A 93 -4.74 0.89 -6.18
CA LEU A 93 -5.57 -0.32 -6.20
C LEU A 93 -5.78 -0.84 -7.63
N PHE A 94 -6.12 0.02 -8.59
CA PHE A 94 -6.31 -0.39 -9.98
C PHE A 94 -4.99 -0.83 -10.63
N ILE A 95 -3.90 -0.10 -10.41
CA ILE A 95 -2.59 -0.44 -10.99
C ILE A 95 -2.06 -1.77 -10.41
N ALA A 96 -2.15 -1.95 -9.09
CA ALA A 96 -1.74 -3.16 -8.39
C ALA A 96 -2.59 -4.36 -8.83
N ALA A 97 -3.90 -4.16 -8.99
CA ALA A 97 -4.79 -5.20 -9.53
C ALA A 97 -4.39 -5.57 -10.95
N ALA A 98 -4.03 -4.61 -11.81
CA ALA A 98 -3.67 -4.89 -13.20
C ALA A 98 -2.35 -5.66 -13.27
N TRP A 99 -1.39 -5.22 -12.47
CA TRP A 99 -0.10 -5.88 -12.32
C TRP A 99 -0.24 -7.32 -11.81
N LEU A 100 -1.00 -7.54 -10.73
CA LEU A 100 -1.25 -8.87 -10.21
C LEU A 100 -2.06 -9.72 -11.21
N HIS A 101 -3.03 -9.12 -11.89
CA HIS A 101 -3.91 -9.82 -12.82
C HIS A 101 -3.14 -10.40 -14.02
N LEU A 102 -2.06 -9.76 -14.46
CA LEU A 102 -1.16 -10.32 -15.47
C LEU A 102 -0.68 -11.72 -15.08
N TRP A 103 -0.16 -11.88 -13.86
CA TRP A 103 0.38 -13.15 -13.37
C TRP A 103 -0.71 -14.16 -13.05
N VAL A 104 -1.83 -13.69 -12.49
CA VAL A 104 -3.05 -14.50 -12.30
C VAL A 104 -3.50 -15.08 -13.64
N TYR A 105 -3.54 -14.27 -14.69
CA TYR A 105 -3.93 -14.70 -16.03
C TYR A 105 -2.91 -15.67 -16.63
N ILE A 106 -1.60 -15.42 -16.49
CA ILE A 106 -0.57 -16.36 -16.97
C ILE A 106 -0.72 -17.74 -16.28
N LEU A 107 -1.05 -17.77 -14.99
CA LEU A 107 -1.18 -19.01 -14.22
C LEU A 107 -2.58 -19.65 -14.26
N GLY A 108 -3.50 -19.10 -15.07
CA GLY A 108 -4.77 -19.73 -15.43
C GLY A 108 -6.02 -19.17 -14.76
N GLY A 109 -5.93 -18.07 -14.01
CA GLY A 109 -7.10 -17.33 -13.50
C GLY A 109 -7.89 -16.69 -14.64
N ARG A 110 -9.21 -16.92 -14.70
CA ARG A 110 -10.06 -16.52 -15.84
C ARG A 110 -11.40 -15.90 -15.42
N LYS A 111 -11.57 -15.51 -14.15
CA LYS A 111 -12.81 -14.88 -13.66
C LYS A 111 -12.87 -13.37 -13.94
N GLY A 112 -11.83 -12.84 -14.59
CA GLY A 112 -11.76 -11.45 -15.02
C GLY A 112 -10.98 -10.57 -14.05
N TYR A 113 -10.60 -9.39 -14.52
CA TYR A 113 -9.80 -8.41 -13.79
C TYR A 113 -10.45 -7.95 -12.47
N ILE A 114 -11.77 -7.77 -12.48
CA ILE A 114 -12.53 -7.30 -11.32
C ILE A 114 -12.39 -8.23 -10.12
N GLU A 115 -12.30 -9.55 -10.32
CA GLU A 115 -12.11 -10.50 -9.22
C GLU A 115 -10.71 -10.37 -8.59
N THR A 116 -9.68 -10.04 -9.37
CA THR A 116 -8.34 -9.72 -8.82
C THR A 116 -8.37 -8.39 -8.07
N LEU A 117 -9.07 -7.39 -8.58
CA LEU A 117 -9.24 -6.11 -7.89
C LEU A 117 -9.95 -6.30 -6.56
N LYS A 118 -11.05 -7.05 -6.51
CA LYS A 118 -11.76 -7.39 -5.27
C LYS A 118 -10.83 -8.13 -4.29
N ALA A 119 -10.00 -9.05 -4.77
CA ALA A 119 -9.04 -9.75 -3.93
C ALA A 119 -8.08 -8.79 -3.22
N ILE A 120 -7.55 -7.77 -3.91
CA ILE A 120 -6.69 -6.75 -3.30
C ILE A 120 -7.50 -5.81 -2.41
N ALA A 121 -8.66 -5.32 -2.87
CA ALA A 121 -9.49 -4.36 -2.14
C ALA A 121 -9.92 -4.89 -0.77
N TYR A 122 -10.39 -6.14 -0.70
CA TYR A 122 -10.70 -6.78 0.57
C TYR A 122 -9.43 -7.26 1.29
N GLY A 123 -8.43 -7.75 0.56
CA GLY A 123 -7.18 -8.24 1.11
C GLY A 123 -6.35 -7.18 1.84
N ALA A 124 -6.48 -5.91 1.45
CA ALA A 124 -5.80 -4.77 2.08
C ALA A 124 -6.31 -4.44 3.50
N THR A 125 -7.36 -5.10 3.97
CA THR A 125 -7.98 -4.82 5.29
C THR A 125 -6.98 -4.73 6.44
N PRO A 126 -6.06 -5.69 6.63
CA PRO A 126 -5.11 -5.62 7.73
C PRO A 126 -4.16 -4.42 7.63
N GLU A 127 -3.60 -4.16 6.46
CA GLU A 127 -2.69 -3.04 6.23
C GLU A 127 -3.38 -1.70 6.45
N LEU A 128 -4.62 -1.55 5.98
CA LEU A 128 -5.37 -0.32 6.20
C LEU A 128 -5.72 -0.13 7.69
N LEU A 129 -5.94 -1.19 8.45
CA LEU A 129 -6.30 -1.10 9.87
C LEU A 129 -5.13 -0.91 10.82
N ILE A 130 -3.97 -1.53 10.55
CA ILE A 130 -2.84 -1.52 11.48
C ILE A 130 -1.52 -1.05 10.86
N GLY A 131 -1.45 -0.85 9.54
CA GLY A 131 -0.25 -0.44 8.82
C GLY A 131 0.29 0.95 9.20
N TRP A 132 -0.58 1.82 9.75
CA TRP A 132 -0.22 3.16 10.21
C TRP A 132 0.56 3.17 11.53
N ILE A 133 0.62 2.04 12.24
CA ILE A 133 1.30 1.93 13.54
C ILE A 133 2.82 1.82 13.33
N PRO A 134 3.64 2.75 13.86
CA PRO A 134 5.09 2.67 13.75
C PRO A 134 5.64 1.35 14.29
N PHE A 135 6.68 0.82 13.65
CA PHE A 135 7.37 -0.44 13.99
C PHE A 135 6.55 -1.73 13.88
N ILE A 136 5.22 -1.69 14.01
CA ILE A 136 4.32 -2.86 14.01
C ILE A 136 3.56 -3.00 12.69
N GLY A 137 3.39 -1.90 11.94
CA GLY A 137 2.55 -1.86 10.73
C GLY A 137 2.91 -2.88 9.66
N PHE A 138 4.17 -3.34 9.62
CA PHE A 138 4.62 -4.39 8.69
C PHE A 138 3.86 -5.71 8.86
N ILE A 139 3.34 -6.01 10.06
CA ILE A 139 2.49 -7.19 10.31
C ILE A 139 1.20 -7.08 9.47
N GLY A 140 0.64 -5.87 9.37
CA GLY A 140 -0.52 -5.58 8.52
C GLY A 140 -0.24 -5.87 7.05
N SER A 141 0.92 -5.46 6.53
CA SER A 141 1.30 -5.71 5.14
C SER A 141 1.52 -7.21 4.87
N ILE A 142 2.17 -7.94 5.78
CA ILE A 142 2.34 -9.40 5.66
C ILE A 142 0.98 -10.11 5.65
N TRP A 143 0.08 -9.74 6.56
CA TRP A 143 -1.24 -10.36 6.61
C TRP A 143 -2.06 -10.01 5.37
N SER A 144 -1.99 -8.77 4.88
CA SER A 144 -2.67 -8.35 3.65
C SER A 144 -2.16 -9.07 2.41
N PHE A 145 -0.87 -9.38 2.35
CA PHE A 145 -0.30 -10.21 1.29
C PHE A 145 -0.87 -11.63 1.32
N ILE A 146 -0.98 -12.24 2.51
CA ILE A 146 -1.63 -13.55 2.68
C ILE A 146 -3.10 -13.47 2.26
N LEU A 147 -3.84 -12.44 2.68
CA LEU A 147 -5.23 -12.27 2.28
C LEU A 147 -5.38 -12.05 0.77
N THR A 148 -4.44 -11.36 0.13
CA THR A 148 -4.44 -11.21 -1.33
C THR A 148 -4.32 -12.55 -2.03
N ILE A 149 -3.45 -13.45 -1.53
CA ILE A 149 -3.33 -14.83 -2.04
C ILE A 149 -4.65 -15.58 -1.86
N LEU A 150 -5.25 -15.53 -0.66
CA LEU A 150 -6.53 -16.19 -0.37
C LEU A 150 -7.67 -15.63 -1.22
N GLY A 151 -7.73 -14.31 -1.39
CA GLY A 151 -8.71 -13.63 -2.22
C GLY A 151 -8.58 -14.03 -3.68
N VAL A 152 -7.37 -14.06 -4.23
CA VAL A 152 -7.12 -14.56 -5.59
C VAL A 152 -7.56 -16.02 -5.70
N ARG A 153 -7.21 -16.87 -4.73
CA ARG A 153 -7.61 -18.28 -4.72
C ARG A 153 -9.13 -18.44 -4.81
N GLU A 154 -9.87 -17.79 -3.94
CA GLU A 154 -11.33 -17.93 -3.84
C GLU A 154 -12.07 -17.24 -5.00
N LEU A 155 -11.68 -16.02 -5.36
CA LEU A 155 -12.39 -15.20 -6.35
C LEU A 155 -12.03 -15.56 -7.79
N GLN A 156 -10.78 -15.98 -8.05
CA GLN A 156 -10.37 -16.49 -9.36
C GLN A 156 -10.58 -18.01 -9.50
N GLU A 157 -11.02 -18.69 -8.43
CA GLU A 157 -11.16 -20.15 -8.36
C GLU A 157 -9.86 -20.88 -8.75
N MET A 158 -8.73 -20.37 -8.27
CA MET A 158 -7.41 -20.95 -8.51
C MET A 158 -7.02 -21.90 -7.37
N SER A 159 -6.11 -22.83 -7.62
CA SER A 159 -5.48 -23.58 -6.52
C SER A 159 -4.60 -22.66 -5.68
N THR A 160 -4.45 -22.97 -4.38
CA THR A 160 -3.61 -22.19 -3.45
C THR A 160 -2.19 -21.97 -4.01
N GLY A 161 -1.57 -23.02 -4.57
CA GLY A 161 -0.22 -22.93 -5.12
C GLY A 161 -0.11 -21.97 -6.31
N LYS A 162 -1.09 -21.97 -7.21
CA LYS A 162 -1.11 -21.04 -8.35
C LYS A 162 -1.38 -19.60 -7.92
N ALA A 163 -2.29 -19.38 -6.98
CA ALA A 163 -2.58 -18.06 -6.43
C ALA A 163 -1.35 -17.47 -5.69
N ALA A 164 -0.68 -18.30 -4.87
CA ALA A 164 0.54 -17.92 -4.18
C ALA A 164 1.67 -17.61 -5.17
N ALA A 165 1.88 -18.46 -6.18
CA ALA A 165 2.86 -18.21 -7.24
C ALA A 165 2.59 -16.90 -7.97
N ALA A 166 1.33 -16.61 -8.33
CA ALA A 166 0.98 -15.35 -8.99
C ALA A 166 1.36 -14.12 -8.14
N ALA A 167 1.01 -14.13 -6.86
CA ALA A 167 1.31 -13.04 -5.94
C ALA A 167 2.83 -12.88 -5.69
N ILE A 168 3.54 -13.98 -5.47
CA ILE A 168 5.00 -13.97 -5.23
C ILE A 168 5.73 -13.49 -6.48
N ILE A 169 5.39 -13.99 -7.67
CA ILE A 169 6.01 -13.54 -8.93
C ILE A 169 5.73 -12.05 -9.13
N ALA A 170 4.51 -11.57 -8.87
CA ALA A 170 4.17 -10.15 -8.98
C ALA A 170 5.09 -9.27 -8.11
N VAL A 171 5.33 -9.66 -6.86
CA VAL A 171 6.19 -8.92 -5.93
C VAL A 171 7.66 -9.03 -6.33
N VAL A 172 8.16 -10.22 -6.64
CA VAL A 172 9.57 -10.45 -6.98
C VAL A 172 9.95 -9.72 -8.27
N VAL A 173 9.13 -9.80 -9.31
CA VAL A 173 9.41 -9.12 -10.58
C VAL A 173 9.38 -7.60 -10.39
N LEU A 174 8.41 -7.08 -9.63
CA LEU A 174 8.37 -5.64 -9.33
C LEU A 174 9.60 -5.19 -8.53
N ALA A 175 10.05 -5.97 -7.54
CA ALA A 175 11.25 -5.69 -6.77
C ALA A 175 12.51 -5.66 -7.65
N ILE A 176 12.65 -6.61 -8.58
CA ILE A 176 13.76 -6.63 -9.54
C ILE A 176 13.73 -5.37 -10.42
N ILE A 177 12.56 -4.99 -10.95
CA ILE A 177 12.42 -3.76 -11.76
C ILE A 177 12.86 -2.52 -10.96
N ILE A 178 12.41 -2.39 -9.72
CA ILE A 178 12.77 -1.25 -8.85
C ILE A 178 14.28 -1.22 -8.61
N ILE A 179 14.92 -2.35 -8.30
CA ILE A 179 16.36 -2.44 -8.07
C ILE A 179 17.13 -2.03 -9.34
N LEU A 180 16.72 -2.51 -10.51
CA LEU A 180 17.38 -2.17 -11.78
C LEU A 180 17.25 -0.69 -12.12
N VAL A 181 16.06 -0.10 -11.93
CA VAL A 181 15.83 1.33 -12.15
C VAL A 181 16.66 2.15 -11.17
N ALA A 182 16.69 1.79 -9.89
CA ALA A 182 17.49 2.48 -8.89
C ALA A 182 18.99 2.41 -9.21
N ALA A 183 19.50 1.25 -9.62
CA ALA A 183 20.89 1.07 -10.03
C ALA A 183 21.23 1.93 -11.27
N PHE A 184 20.35 1.95 -12.27
CA PHE A 184 20.51 2.80 -13.45
C PHE A 184 20.57 4.28 -13.10
N LEU A 185 19.62 4.77 -12.30
CA LEU A 185 19.58 6.16 -11.86
C LEU A 185 20.80 6.54 -11.01
N PHE A 186 21.27 5.62 -10.16
CA PHE A 186 22.48 5.83 -9.37
C PHE A 186 23.72 5.98 -10.26
N ILE A 187 23.90 5.10 -11.25
CA ILE A 187 25.01 5.20 -12.21
C ILE A 187 24.95 6.52 -12.98
N ALA A 188 23.78 6.87 -13.52
CA ALA A 188 23.59 8.12 -14.26
C ALA A 188 23.91 9.36 -13.39
N TYR A 189 23.48 9.36 -12.14
CA TYR A 189 23.80 10.43 -11.19
C TYR A 189 25.31 10.54 -10.93
N MET A 190 25.99 9.40 -10.72
CA MET A 190 27.45 9.39 -10.49
C MET A 190 28.22 9.89 -11.71
N GLU A 191 27.80 9.56 -12.93
CA GLU A 191 28.39 10.09 -14.15
C GLU A 191 28.22 11.61 -14.25
N MET A 192 27.01 12.14 -13.99
CA MET A 192 26.77 13.59 -13.99
C MET A 192 27.65 14.35 -12.99
N MET A 193 27.92 13.76 -11.81
CA MET A 193 28.80 14.35 -10.80
C MET A 193 30.28 14.28 -11.16
N GLN A 194 30.68 13.33 -12.01
CA GLN A 194 32.06 13.20 -12.51
C GLN A 194 32.34 14.09 -13.72
N VAL A 195 31.31 14.60 -14.42
CA VAL A 195 31.50 15.59 -15.49
C VAL A 195 32.10 16.86 -14.85
N PRO A 196 33.35 17.22 -15.13
CA PRO A 196 33.90 18.45 -14.61
C PRO A 196 33.08 19.61 -15.18
N MET A 197 32.67 20.54 -14.32
CA MET A 197 32.18 21.87 -14.69
C MET A 197 33.34 22.69 -15.30
N ASN A 198 33.96 22.19 -16.36
CA ASN A 198 35.01 22.86 -17.11
C ASN A 198 34.39 23.60 -18.29
N LEU A 199 33.44 24.49 -18.02
CA LEU A 199 33.06 25.54 -18.97
C LEU A 199 32.58 26.75 -18.17
N TYR A 200 33.45 27.75 -18.08
CA TYR A 200 33.28 29.20 -18.30
C TYR A 200 34.25 30.01 -17.43
#